data_AF-A0A8T0Q932-F1
#
_entry.id   AF-A0A8T0Q932-F1
#
_cell.length_a   1.000
_cell.length_b   1.000
_cell.length_c   1.000
_cell.angle_alpha   90.00
_cell.angle_beta   90.00
_cell.angle_gamma   90.00
#
_symmetry.space_group_name_H-M   'P 1'
#
loop_
_entity.id
_entity.type
_entity.pdbx_description
1 polymer ?
#
loop_
_entity_poly.entity_id
_entity_poly.type
_entity_poly.pdbx_seq_one_letter_code
_entity_poly.pdbx_strand_id
1 'polypeptide(L)'
;MAAPGSLGLLHAPSFTAAKCQPVASRPGARRAPRPLLAVRASAADAANKDAVLRAFRENRALKIISGLQNFDRSSVASVVTAADKGGATHVDIACDEDLVKLALNLTTLPICVSSVDPSAVHSAVQAGAKWLRLETMIPSTRWASSSLLSRY
;
A
#
# COMPACT_ATOMS: atom_id res chain seq x y z
N MET A 1 -6.77 34.66 -52.15
CA MET A 1 -5.81 35.78 -52.31
C MET A 1 -6.52 37.08 -51.97
N ALA A 2 -5.78 38.01 -51.36
CA ALA A 2 -6.09 39.41 -51.08
C ALA A 2 -7.05 39.74 -49.92
N ALA A 3 -6.45 40.11 -48.77
CA ALA A 3 -6.92 41.22 -47.93
C ALA A 3 -6.70 42.55 -48.71
N PRO A 4 -7.35 43.69 -48.38
CA PRO A 4 -6.95 44.49 -47.20
C PRO A 4 -8.08 45.33 -46.54
N GLY A 5 -7.83 45.83 -45.33
CA GLY A 5 -8.70 46.79 -44.66
C GLY A 5 -8.06 47.41 -43.40
N SER A 6 -7.38 48.54 -43.61
CA SER A 6 -6.91 49.58 -42.66
C SER A 6 -8.04 50.07 -41.72
N LEU A 7 -7.90 50.79 -40.60
CA LEU A 7 -6.87 51.53 -39.85
C LEU A 7 -7.60 51.98 -38.55
N GLY A 8 -6.94 52.17 -37.42
CA GLY A 8 -7.61 52.74 -36.24
C GLY A 8 -6.77 52.76 -34.97
N LEU A 9 -5.86 53.72 -34.90
CA LEU A 9 -4.95 53.98 -33.79
C LEU A 9 -5.65 54.88 -32.77
N LEU A 10 -5.98 54.41 -31.55
CA LEU A 10 -6.49 55.26 -30.47
C LEU A 10 -6.01 54.80 -29.07
N HIS A 11 -5.05 55.60 -28.56
CA HIS A 11 -4.93 56.12 -27.19
C HIS A 11 -5.28 55.23 -25.98
N ALA A 12 -4.25 54.93 -25.20
CA ALA A 12 -4.36 54.48 -23.81
C ALA A 12 -4.79 55.63 -22.87
N PRO A 13 -5.56 55.31 -21.80
CA PRO A 13 -5.48 56.09 -20.58
C PRO A 13 -5.11 55.23 -19.36
N SER A 14 -4.00 55.63 -18.75
CA SER A 14 -3.79 55.85 -17.30
C SER A 14 -4.33 54.84 -16.29
N PHE A 15 -3.40 54.14 -15.64
CA PHE A 15 -3.62 53.46 -14.36
C PHE A 15 -4.05 54.47 -13.28
N THR A 16 -5.27 54.31 -12.76
CA THR A 16 -5.68 54.95 -11.50
C THR A 16 -5.72 53.89 -10.40
N ALA A 17 -4.96 54.15 -9.34
CA ALA A 17 -4.84 53.27 -8.18
C ALA A 17 -6.19 53.19 -7.43
N ALA A 18 -6.88 52.06 -7.55
CA ALA A 18 -8.06 51.77 -6.76
C ALA A 18 -7.67 51.52 -5.30
N LYS A 19 -8.17 52.38 -4.43
CA LYS A 19 -7.94 52.40 -2.97
C LYS A 19 -8.53 51.13 -2.35
N CYS A 20 -7.69 50.28 -1.75
CA CYS A 20 -8.12 49.10 -1.00
C CYS A 20 -9.01 49.53 0.19
N GLN A 21 -10.26 49.08 0.21
CA GLN A 21 -11.11 49.13 1.40
C GLN A 21 -11.00 47.77 2.14
N PRO A 22 -10.82 47.76 3.47
CA PRO A 22 -10.77 46.51 4.22
C PRO A 22 -12.16 45.87 4.26
N VAL A 23 -12.26 44.63 3.79
CA VAL A 23 -13.47 43.82 3.94
C VAL A 23 -13.65 43.49 5.42
N ALA A 24 -14.79 43.87 5.99
CA ALA A 24 -15.15 43.53 7.35
C ALA A 24 -15.19 42.00 7.51
N SER A 25 -14.46 41.48 8.50
CA SER A 25 -14.44 40.08 8.87
C SER A 25 -15.82 39.66 9.40
N ARG A 26 -16.53 38.81 8.65
CA ARG A 26 -17.70 38.10 9.17
C ARG A 26 -17.24 37.22 10.35
N PRO A 27 -17.97 37.18 11.49
CA PRO A 27 -17.64 36.24 12.55
C PRO A 27 -17.81 34.82 11.99
N GLY A 28 -16.69 34.11 11.89
CA GLY A 28 -16.65 32.73 11.41
C GLY A 28 -17.54 31.86 12.29
N ALA A 29 -18.53 31.22 11.69
CA ALA A 29 -19.24 30.13 12.33
C ALA A 29 -18.19 29.10 12.78
N ARG A 30 -18.02 28.94 14.10
CA ARG A 30 -17.14 27.91 14.67
C ARG A 30 -17.69 26.56 14.23
N ARG A 31 -17.06 25.94 13.22
CA ARG A 31 -17.32 24.55 12.87
C ARG A 31 -17.00 23.71 14.10
N ALA A 32 -18.01 23.06 14.67
CA ALA A 32 -17.83 22.12 15.76
C ALA A 32 -16.79 21.06 15.34
N PRO A 33 -15.88 20.65 16.24
CA PRO A 33 -14.92 19.59 15.93
C PRO A 33 -15.71 18.32 15.60
N ARG A 34 -15.55 17.85 14.37
CA ARG A 34 -16.04 16.52 13.98
C ARG A 34 -15.38 15.51 14.92
N PRO A 35 -16.13 14.58 15.55
CA PRO A 35 -15.51 13.56 16.37
C PRO A 35 -14.68 12.68 15.43
N LEU A 36 -13.36 12.83 15.48
CA LEU A 36 -12.47 11.83 14.92
C LEU A 36 -12.58 10.64 15.86
N LEU A 37 -13.15 9.55 15.37
CA LEU A 37 -13.20 8.29 16.09
C LEU A 37 -11.75 7.82 16.31
N ALA A 38 -11.20 8.10 17.49
CA ALA A 38 -9.87 7.66 17.85
C ALA A 38 -9.94 6.15 18.13
N VAL A 39 -9.55 5.34 17.17
CA VAL A 39 -9.31 3.92 17.40
C VAL A 39 -8.12 3.80 18.35
N ARG A 40 -8.38 3.37 19.58
CA ARG A 40 -7.31 3.02 20.54
C ARG A 40 -6.81 1.62 20.17
N ALA A 41 -5.54 1.50 19.83
CA ALA A 41 -4.89 0.19 19.71
C ALA A 41 -4.96 -0.52 21.07
N SER A 42 -5.45 -1.76 21.09
CA SER A 42 -5.54 -2.57 22.29
C SER A 42 -4.15 -3.09 22.71
N ALA A 43 -3.95 -3.40 23.99
CA ALA A 43 -2.74 -4.06 24.47
C ALA A 43 -2.51 -5.43 23.80
N ALA A 44 -3.59 -6.13 23.44
CA ALA A 44 -3.52 -7.37 22.66
C ALA A 44 -2.98 -7.12 21.23
N ASP A 45 -3.29 -5.98 20.64
CA ASP A 45 -2.81 -5.55 19.33
C ASP A 45 -1.31 -5.23 19.37
N ALA A 46 -0.86 -4.56 20.45
CA ALA A 46 0.55 -4.30 20.69
C ALA A 46 1.36 -5.59 20.89
N ALA A 47 0.85 -6.54 21.68
CA ALA A 47 1.49 -7.84 21.88
C ALA A 47 1.56 -8.66 20.59
N ASN A 48 0.50 -8.63 19.77
CA ASN A 48 0.49 -9.26 18.45
C ASN A 48 1.54 -8.62 17.54
N LYS A 49 1.64 -7.28 17.51
CA LYS A 49 2.65 -6.56 16.75
C LYS A 49 4.07 -6.93 17.19
N ASP A 50 4.33 -6.98 18.49
CA ASP A 50 5.65 -7.34 19.02
C ASP A 50 6.03 -8.79 18.68
N ALA A 51 5.08 -9.73 18.77
CA ALA A 51 5.31 -11.13 18.40
C ALA A 51 5.77 -11.27 16.94
N VAL A 52 5.21 -10.47 16.03
CA VAL A 52 5.63 -10.52 14.62
C VAL A 52 6.94 -9.76 14.37
N LEU A 53 7.13 -8.61 15.00
CA LEU A 53 8.35 -7.79 14.80
C LEU A 53 9.58 -8.32 15.53
N ARG A 54 9.42 -9.20 16.52
CA ARG A 54 10.53 -9.71 17.35
C ARG A 54 11.68 -10.27 16.51
N ALA A 55 11.38 -11.12 15.53
CA ALA A 55 12.41 -11.75 14.70
C ALA A 55 13.23 -10.74 13.89
N PHE A 56 12.61 -9.62 13.46
CA PHE A 56 13.31 -8.54 12.78
C PHE A 56 14.24 -7.80 13.73
N ARG A 57 13.78 -7.50 14.94
CA ARG A 57 14.58 -6.82 15.98
C ARG A 57 15.79 -7.63 16.40
N GLU A 58 15.68 -8.95 16.34
CA GLU A 58 16.75 -9.89 16.65
C GLU A 58 17.62 -10.27 15.42
N ASN A 59 17.41 -9.64 14.25
CA ASN A 59 18.12 -9.94 12.99
C ASN A 59 18.09 -11.43 12.57
N ARG A 60 17.00 -12.12 12.89
CA ARG A 60 16.80 -13.55 12.59
C ARG A 60 15.56 -13.82 11.74
N ALA A 61 14.96 -12.77 11.18
CA ALA A 61 13.75 -12.88 10.38
C ALA A 61 14.04 -13.65 9.08
N LEU A 62 13.44 -14.83 8.96
CA LEU A 62 13.39 -15.63 7.74
C LEU A 62 11.94 -15.75 7.27
N LYS A 63 11.65 -15.27 6.05
CA LYS A 63 10.33 -15.32 5.44
C LYS A 63 10.34 -16.28 4.24
N ILE A 64 9.57 -17.35 4.33
CA ILE A 64 9.41 -18.34 3.25
C ILE A 64 8.21 -17.96 2.38
N ILE A 65 8.34 -18.02 1.06
CA ILE A 65 7.31 -17.56 0.11
C ILE A 65 6.84 -18.75 -0.71
N SER A 66 5.55 -19.12 -0.63
CA SER A 66 4.97 -20.24 -1.41
C SER A 66 4.71 -19.88 -2.88
N GLY A 67 4.73 -18.59 -3.21
CA GLY A 67 4.55 -18.05 -4.56
C GLY A 67 3.34 -17.12 -4.65
N LEU A 68 3.53 -15.97 -5.32
CA LEU A 68 2.52 -14.92 -5.50
C LEU A 68 1.25 -15.41 -6.22
N GLN A 69 1.42 -16.34 -7.17
CA GLN A 69 0.34 -16.91 -7.99
C GLN A 69 0.13 -18.40 -7.70
N ASN A 70 0.59 -18.88 -6.54
CA ASN A 70 0.38 -20.27 -6.14
C ASN A 70 -0.91 -20.39 -5.32
N PHE A 71 -1.98 -20.86 -5.98
CA PHE A 71 -3.27 -21.13 -5.36
C PHE A 71 -3.55 -22.62 -5.14
N ASP A 72 -2.56 -23.50 -5.37
CA ASP A 72 -2.72 -24.92 -5.07
C ASP A 72 -2.59 -25.17 -3.57
N ARG A 73 -3.71 -25.56 -2.95
CA ARG A 73 -3.81 -25.85 -1.52
C ARG A 73 -2.80 -26.91 -1.05
N SER A 74 -2.55 -27.95 -1.86
CA SER A 74 -1.64 -29.03 -1.47
C SER A 74 -0.19 -28.56 -1.45
N SER A 75 0.22 -27.85 -2.51
CA SER A 75 1.52 -27.19 -2.60
C SER A 75 1.74 -26.19 -1.46
N VAL A 76 0.77 -25.29 -1.24
CA VAL A 76 0.84 -24.30 -0.16
C VAL A 76 0.94 -24.98 1.21
N ALA A 77 0.11 -25.98 1.50
CA ALA A 77 0.18 -26.72 2.77
C ALA A 77 1.55 -27.38 2.99
N SER A 78 2.12 -27.96 1.93
CA SER A 78 3.44 -28.58 1.98
C SER A 78 4.53 -27.55 2.30
N VAL A 79 4.52 -26.39 1.62
CA VAL A 79 5.48 -25.30 1.85
C VAL A 79 5.33 -24.71 3.25
N VAL A 80 4.09 -24.45 3.70
CA VAL A 80 3.80 -23.91 5.05
C VAL A 80 4.32 -24.86 6.12
N THR A 81 4.03 -26.17 5.99
CA THR A 81 4.49 -27.19 6.94
C THR A 81 6.02 -27.30 6.96
N ALA A 82 6.65 -27.23 5.79
CA ALA A 82 8.11 -27.25 5.68
C ALA A 82 8.74 -25.98 6.28
N ALA A 83 8.13 -24.82 6.07
CA ALA A 83 8.59 -23.55 6.63
C ALA A 83 8.54 -23.56 8.16
N ASP A 84 7.43 -24.05 8.72
CA ASP A 84 7.24 -24.18 10.17
C ASP A 84 8.31 -25.09 10.79
N LYS A 85 8.48 -26.29 10.23
CA LYS A 85 9.52 -27.25 10.67
C LYS A 85 10.94 -26.77 10.40
N GLY A 86 11.14 -25.95 9.38
CA GLY A 86 12.43 -25.40 8.97
C GLY A 86 12.88 -24.19 9.79
N GLY A 87 12.09 -23.74 10.78
CA GLY A 87 12.43 -22.59 11.61
C GLY A 87 12.25 -21.25 10.90
N ALA A 88 11.37 -21.19 9.90
CA ALA A 88 10.94 -19.92 9.35
C ALA A 88 10.29 -19.07 10.46
N THR A 89 10.40 -17.76 10.32
CA THR A 89 9.76 -16.81 11.24
C THR A 89 8.46 -16.28 10.70
N HIS A 90 8.28 -16.34 9.37
CA HIS A 90 7.13 -15.83 8.63
C HIS A 90 6.90 -16.70 7.40
N VAL A 91 5.65 -16.81 6.99
CA VAL A 91 5.27 -17.43 5.71
C VAL A 91 4.52 -16.43 4.85
N ASP A 92 4.79 -16.43 3.54
CA ASP A 92 4.08 -15.64 2.53
C ASP A 92 3.32 -16.57 1.60
N ILE A 93 2.04 -16.29 1.42
CA ILE A 93 1.15 -17.03 0.52
C ILE A 93 0.42 -16.07 -0.43
N ALA A 94 -0.12 -16.61 -1.51
CA ALA A 94 -1.01 -15.85 -2.38
C ALA A 94 -2.20 -15.28 -1.59
N CYS A 95 -2.66 -14.09 -1.99
CA CYS A 95 -3.72 -13.36 -1.29
C CYS A 95 -5.10 -13.98 -1.53
N ASP A 96 -5.39 -15.06 -0.80
CA ASP A 96 -6.66 -15.80 -0.83
C ASP A 96 -7.12 -16.17 0.58
N GLU A 97 -8.41 -16.01 0.86
CA GLU A 97 -8.99 -16.24 2.19
C GLU A 97 -8.89 -17.71 2.61
N ASP A 98 -9.12 -18.66 1.69
CA ASP A 98 -9.10 -20.07 2.03
C ASP A 98 -7.68 -20.57 2.28
N LEU A 99 -6.70 -20.04 1.54
CA LEU A 99 -5.29 -20.33 1.80
C LEU A 99 -4.82 -19.77 3.14
N VAL A 100 -5.29 -18.57 3.54
CA VAL A 100 -4.98 -18.01 4.87
C VAL A 100 -5.54 -18.90 5.96
N LYS A 101 -6.81 -19.31 5.88
CA LYS A 101 -7.43 -20.23 6.85
C LYS A 101 -6.70 -21.56 6.90
N LEU A 102 -6.33 -22.11 5.75
CA LEU A 102 -5.54 -23.34 5.66
C LEU A 102 -4.20 -23.18 6.38
N ALA A 103 -3.45 -22.12 6.11
CA ALA A 103 -2.14 -21.89 6.71
C ALA A 103 -2.23 -21.70 8.23
N LEU A 104 -3.23 -20.95 8.72
CA LEU A 104 -3.48 -20.76 10.15
C LEU A 104 -3.82 -22.07 10.88
N ASN A 105 -4.40 -23.05 10.19
CA ASN A 105 -4.65 -24.39 10.75
C ASN A 105 -3.40 -25.27 10.79
N LEU A 106 -2.36 -24.94 10.02
CA LEU A 106 -1.15 -25.75 9.87
C LEU A 106 0.04 -25.24 10.69
N THR A 107 0.09 -23.94 11.00
CA THR A 107 1.22 -23.32 11.71
C THR A 107 0.77 -22.17 12.62
N THR A 108 1.59 -21.88 13.64
CA THR A 108 1.46 -20.69 14.47
C THR A 108 2.26 -19.49 13.95
N LEU A 109 3.01 -19.66 12.84
CA LEU A 109 3.81 -18.60 12.24
C LEU A 109 2.92 -17.45 11.72
N PRO A 110 3.35 -16.18 11.85
CA PRO A 110 2.67 -15.06 11.23
C PRO A 110 2.55 -15.22 9.70
N ILE A 111 1.31 -15.15 9.21
CA ILE A 111 1.00 -15.23 7.79
C ILE A 111 1.07 -13.84 7.16
N CYS A 112 1.92 -13.73 6.14
CA CYS A 112 1.94 -12.65 5.18
C CYS A 112 1.16 -13.07 3.94
N VAL A 113 0.43 -12.14 3.34
CA VAL A 113 -0.18 -12.34 2.01
C VAL A 113 0.47 -11.43 1.00
N SER A 114 0.64 -11.90 -0.22
CA SER A 114 1.13 -11.12 -1.34
C SER A 114 0.09 -11.03 -2.45
N SER A 115 -0.12 -9.81 -2.97
CA SER A 115 -1.06 -9.54 -4.06
C SER A 115 -0.53 -8.48 -5.02
N VAL A 116 -0.90 -8.62 -6.29
CA VAL A 116 -0.80 -7.56 -7.32
C VAL A 116 -2.09 -6.74 -7.41
N ASP A 117 -3.19 -7.26 -6.90
CA ASP A 117 -4.51 -6.61 -6.89
C ASP A 117 -4.90 -6.24 -5.45
N PRO A 118 -5.09 -4.95 -5.13
CA PRO A 118 -5.51 -4.52 -3.81
C PRO A 118 -6.93 -4.99 -3.43
N SER A 119 -7.78 -5.39 -4.39
CA SER A 119 -9.16 -5.80 -4.08
C SER A 119 -9.23 -7.08 -3.23
N ALA A 120 -8.29 -8.01 -3.43
CA ALA A 120 -8.21 -9.28 -2.71
C ALA A 120 -7.64 -9.18 -1.29
N VAL A 121 -7.07 -8.02 -0.93
CA VAL A 121 -6.38 -7.83 0.35
C VAL A 121 -7.35 -7.84 1.53
N HIS A 122 -8.54 -7.27 1.35
CA HIS A 122 -9.49 -7.10 2.44
C HIS A 122 -9.94 -8.45 3.02
N SER A 123 -10.33 -9.40 2.16
CA SER A 123 -10.75 -10.74 2.59
C SER A 123 -9.62 -11.50 3.29
N ALA A 124 -8.40 -11.41 2.77
CA ALA A 124 -7.23 -12.04 3.39
C ALA A 124 -6.91 -11.49 4.79
N VAL A 125 -7.05 -10.17 5.00
CA VAL A 125 -6.89 -9.56 6.32
C VAL A 125 -7.99 -9.99 7.28
N GLN A 126 -9.25 -10.04 6.82
CA GLN A 126 -10.36 -10.57 7.64
C GLN A 126 -10.16 -12.04 8.01
N ALA A 127 -9.52 -12.82 7.13
CA ALA A 127 -9.16 -14.21 7.38
C ALA A 127 -8.05 -14.39 8.42
N GLY A 128 -7.36 -13.31 8.82
CA GLY A 128 -6.32 -13.34 9.85
C GLY A 128 -4.89 -13.14 9.33
N ALA A 129 -4.70 -12.73 8.07
CA ALA A 129 -3.39 -12.33 7.58
C ALA A 129 -2.87 -11.14 8.38
N LYS A 130 -1.64 -11.26 8.90
CA LYS A 130 -1.04 -10.25 9.77
C LYS A 130 -0.25 -9.19 9.00
N TRP A 131 0.16 -9.50 7.77
CA TRP A 131 1.04 -8.68 6.95
C TRP A 131 0.64 -8.75 5.49
N LEU A 132 0.83 -7.65 4.78
CA LEU A 132 0.63 -7.55 3.35
C LEU A 132 1.97 -7.22 2.68
N ARG A 133 2.32 -7.97 1.64
CA ARG A 133 3.32 -7.57 0.65
C ARG A 133 2.58 -7.12 -0.61
N LEU A 134 2.80 -5.89 -1.02
CA LEU A 134 2.36 -5.41 -2.32
C LEU A 134 3.43 -5.72 -3.36
N GLU A 135 3.06 -6.42 -4.42
CA GLU A 135 3.93 -6.68 -5.56
C GLU A 135 3.55 -5.72 -6.69
N THR A 136 4.53 -5.00 -7.24
CA THR A 136 4.30 -4.17 -8.42
C THR A 136 4.51 -5.01 -9.67
N MET A 137 3.54 -5.01 -10.58
CA MET A 137 3.71 -5.66 -11.87
C MET A 137 4.61 -4.78 -12.74
N ILE A 138 5.91 -5.10 -12.80
CA ILE A 138 6.80 -4.46 -13.76
C ILE A 138 6.48 -5.07 -15.13
N PRO A 139 6.08 -4.27 -16.14
CA PRO A 139 5.85 -4.77 -17.48
C PRO A 139 7.12 -5.47 -18.00
N SER A 140 6.95 -6.65 -18.59
CA SER A 140 8.06 -7.45 -19.15
C SER A 140 8.93 -6.67 -20.15
N THR A 141 8.38 -5.63 -20.77
CA THR A 141 9.07 -4.71 -21.68
C THR A 141 10.21 -3.91 -21.04
N ARG A 142 10.27 -3.80 -19.71
CA ARG A 142 11.35 -3.09 -19.00
C ARG A 142 12.59 -3.97 -18.72
N TRP A 143 12.44 -5.30 -18.76
CA TRP A 143 13.55 -6.24 -18.59
C TRP A 143 14.37 -6.44 -19.89
N ALA A 144 13.74 -6.25 -21.05
CA ALA A 144 14.41 -6.39 -22.34
C ALA A 144 15.47 -5.30 -22.62
N SER A 145 15.43 -4.17 -21.89
CA SER A 145 16.39 -3.06 -22.05
C SER A 145 17.51 -3.05 -21.01
N SER A 146 17.54 -4.00 -20.06
CA SER A 146 18.54 -4.09 -19.00
C SER A 146 19.45 -5.31 -19.13
N SER A 147 19.97 -5.58 -20.32
CA SER A 147 21.10 -6.51 -20.54
C SER A 147 22.48 -5.90 -20.19
N LEU A 148 22.52 -4.72 -19.57
CA LEU A 148 23.75 -3.97 -19.24
C LEU A 148 24.29 -4.18 -17.81
N LEU A 149 23.69 -5.05 -16.99
CA LEU A 149 24.15 -5.32 -15.62
C LEU A 149 24.47 -6.80 -15.38
N SER A 150 25.25 -7.38 -16.30
CA SER A 150 25.96 -8.65 -16.09
C SER A 150 27.48 -8.42 -16.08
N ARG A 151 27.96 -7.57 -15.18
CA ARG A 151 29.34 -7.58 -14.68
C ARG A 151 29.33 -6.97 -13.28
N TYR A 152 29.18 -7.80 -12.26
CA TYR A 152 29.89 -7.77 -10.98
C TYR A 152 29.61 -9.08 -10.26
#